data_AF-A0A328DB61-F1
#
_entry.id   AF-A0A328DB61-F1
#
_cell.length_a   1.000
_cell.length_b   1.000
_cell.length_c   1.000
_cell.angle_alpha   90.00
_cell.angle_beta   90.00
_cell.angle_gamma   90.00
#
_symmetry.space_group_name_H-M   'P 1'
#
loop_
_entity.id
_entity.type
_entity.pdbx_description
1 polymer ?
#
loop_
_entity_poly.entity_id
_entity_poly.type
_entity_poly.pdbx_seq_one_letter_code
_entity_poly.pdbx_strand_id
1 'polypeptide(L)'
;MLEVMNTSHDKWTFAVEYASPTPHLRQKLWNTLKRDNLNITTPWIAAGDFNSVTKREEVSNPDHFEAHRCSRFNEWTFDEAMIDLGFIGQCFTWKRGTDNVNFKGARLDRVLCSIDWLDRNTKTEVRHLASSKYDQILISLGDQSGTKRVGLNIKGRGSHIPTSST
;
A
#
# COMPACT_ATOMS: atom_id res chain seq x y z
N MET A 1 -8.40 10.89 -4.15
CA MET A 1 -9.06 10.61 -2.86
C MET A 1 -10.55 10.48 -3.09
N LEU A 2 -11.19 9.54 -2.40
CA LEU A 2 -12.63 9.28 -2.45
C LEU A 2 -13.18 9.38 -1.02
N GLU A 3 -14.15 10.25 -0.80
CA GLU A 3 -14.95 10.20 0.44
C GLU A 3 -15.98 9.09 0.28
N VAL A 4 -16.01 8.15 1.22
CA VAL A 4 -16.93 7.02 1.22
C VAL A 4 -17.88 7.17 2.39
N MET A 5 -19.18 7.05 2.10
CA MET A 5 -20.24 7.07 3.09
C MET A 5 -20.88 5.68 3.15
N ASN A 6 -20.91 5.06 4.33
CA ASN A 6 -21.65 3.82 4.52
C ASN A 6 -23.16 4.11 4.67
N THR A 7 -23.98 3.06 4.56
CA THR A 7 -25.43 3.08 4.77
C THR A 7 -25.85 3.57 6.17
N SER A 8 -24.93 3.58 7.13
CA SER A 8 -25.09 4.15 8.48
C SER A 8 -24.77 5.64 8.58
N HIS A 9 -24.49 6.33 7.47
CA HIS A 9 -23.95 7.70 7.42
C HIS A 9 -22.55 7.89 8.04
N ASP A 10 -21.84 6.80 8.34
CA ASP A 10 -20.43 6.86 8.71
C ASP A 10 -19.58 7.26 7.49
N LYS A 11 -18.90 8.39 7.63
CA LYS A 11 -17.98 8.95 6.63
C LYS A 11 -16.55 8.53 6.93
N TRP A 12 -15.85 8.14 5.89
CA TRP A 12 -14.42 7.86 5.93
C TRP A 12 -13.77 8.22 4.60
N THR A 13 -12.48 8.47 4.65
CA THR A 13 -11.68 8.86 3.50
C THR A 13 -10.89 7.67 2.99
N PHE A 14 -11.00 7.41 1.69
CA PHE A 14 -10.18 6.43 1.00
C PHE A 14 -9.21 7.10 0.02
N ALA A 15 -7.93 6.80 0.14
CA ALA A 15 -6.91 7.21 -0.80
C ALA A 15 -6.37 5.97 -1.54
N VAL A 16 -6.41 6.00 -2.88
CA VAL A 16 -5.74 5.01 -3.71
C VAL A 16 -4.45 5.64 -4.20
N GLU A 17 -3.33 5.06 -3.79
CA GLU A 17 -2.01 5.60 -4.06
C GLU A 17 -1.25 4.79 -5.10
N TYR A 18 -0.62 5.51 -6.03
CA TYR A 18 0.34 4.94 -6.96
C TYR A 18 1.55 5.88 -7.01
N ALA A 19 2.48 5.67 -6.09
CA ALA A 19 3.65 6.52 -5.95
C ALA A 19 4.65 6.25 -7.06
N SER A 20 5.37 7.29 -7.50
CA SER A 20 6.39 7.14 -8.54
C SER A 20 7.55 6.22 -8.09
N PRO A 21 8.18 5.44 -8.99
CA PRO A 21 9.46 4.78 -8.66
C PRO A 21 10.61 5.77 -8.45
N THR A 22 10.42 7.05 -8.82
CA THR A 22 11.43 8.11 -8.70
C THR A 22 11.41 8.75 -7.30
N PRO A 23 12.51 8.69 -6.52
CA PRO A 23 12.53 9.13 -5.12
C PRO A 23 12.05 10.56 -4.86
N HIS A 24 12.50 11.53 -5.66
CA HIS A 24 12.12 12.94 -5.46
C HIS A 24 10.64 13.20 -5.75
N LEU A 25 10.02 12.44 -6.66
CA LEU A 25 8.59 12.52 -6.93
C LEU A 25 7.77 11.90 -5.79
N ARG A 26 8.26 10.80 -5.19
CA ARG A 26 7.64 10.24 -3.97
C ARG A 26 7.70 11.21 -2.80
N GLN A 27 8.83 11.88 -2.61
CA GLN A 27 8.96 12.85 -1.53
C GLN A 27 7.95 14.01 -1.69
N LYS A 28 7.75 14.49 -2.92
CA LYS A 28 6.68 15.46 -3.20
C LYS A 28 5.30 14.90 -2.86
N LEU A 29 5.03 13.64 -3.23
CA LEU A 29 3.78 12.96 -2.88
C LEU A 29 3.55 12.92 -1.36
N TRP A 30 4.53 12.51 -0.56
CA TRP A 30 4.42 12.47 0.91
C TRP A 30 4.11 13.84 1.51
N ASN A 31 4.70 14.91 0.97
CA ASN A 31 4.38 16.27 1.39
C ASN A 31 2.96 16.68 1.01
N THR A 32 2.42 16.19 -0.11
CA THR A 32 1.02 16.46 -0.49
C THR A 32 0.03 15.60 0.27
N LEU A 33 0.41 14.38 0.65
CA LEU A 33 -0.43 13.42 1.37
C LEU A 33 -0.45 13.68 2.89
N LYS A 34 -0.52 14.95 3.28
CA LYS A 34 -0.70 15.31 4.69
C LYS A 34 -2.16 15.59 4.98
N ARG A 35 -2.63 15.17 6.15
CA ARG A 35 -4.03 15.31 6.57
C ARG A 35 -4.50 16.76 6.47
N ASP A 36 -3.66 17.69 6.92
CA ASP A 36 -3.91 19.14 6.87
C ASP A 36 -3.99 19.67 5.44
N ASN A 37 -3.08 19.24 4.55
CA ASN A 37 -3.08 19.65 3.15
C ASN A 37 -4.32 19.15 2.40
N LEU A 38 -4.87 18.02 2.84
CA LEU A 38 -6.02 17.37 2.21
C LEU A 38 -7.35 17.66 2.92
N ASN A 39 -7.32 18.41 4.02
CA ASN A 39 -8.47 18.70 4.89
C ASN A 39 -9.23 17.43 5.34
N ILE A 40 -8.51 16.33 5.62
CA ILE A 40 -9.16 15.09 6.06
C ILE A 40 -9.50 15.19 7.55
N THR A 41 -10.78 15.20 7.88
CA THR A 41 -11.26 15.20 9.27
C THR A 41 -11.94 13.88 9.68
N THR A 42 -11.97 12.90 8.78
CA THR A 42 -12.63 11.61 8.96
C THR A 42 -11.61 10.47 9.04
N PRO A 43 -11.99 9.28 9.55
CA PRO A 43 -11.15 8.09 9.50
C PRO A 43 -10.58 7.86 8.10
N TRP A 44 -9.29 7.56 8.02
CA TRP A 44 -8.55 7.55 6.77
C TRP A 44 -7.91 6.18 6.53
N ILE A 45 -8.11 5.67 5.32
CA ILE A 45 -7.39 4.51 4.80
C ILE A 45 -6.73 4.88 3.47
N ALA A 46 -5.45 4.56 3.33
CA ALA A 46 -4.66 4.75 2.13
C ALA A 46 -4.12 3.40 1.66
N ALA A 47 -4.35 3.04 0.40
CA ALA A 47 -3.95 1.74 -0.14
C ALA A 47 -3.32 1.88 -1.53
N GLY A 48 -2.35 1.04 -1.83
CA GLY A 48 -1.78 0.91 -3.18
C GLY A 48 -0.27 0.72 -3.18
N ASP A 49 0.35 1.01 -4.34
CA ASP A 49 1.80 0.88 -4.56
C ASP A 49 2.50 2.15 -4.09
N PHE A 50 3.12 2.10 -2.92
CA PHE A 50 3.86 3.23 -2.36
C PHE A 50 5.29 3.33 -2.93
N ASN A 51 5.72 2.36 -3.75
CA ASN A 51 7.08 2.26 -4.28
C ASN A 51 8.18 2.47 -3.21
N SER A 52 7.88 2.11 -1.97
CA SER A 52 8.78 2.23 -0.81
C SER A 52 8.54 1.08 0.15
N VAL A 53 9.62 0.46 0.58
CA VAL A 53 9.65 -0.44 1.74
C VAL A 53 9.76 0.38 3.03
N THR A 54 9.59 -0.25 4.19
CA THR A 54 9.73 0.38 5.51
C THR A 54 10.92 -0.15 6.32
N LYS A 55 11.33 -1.39 6.04
CA LYS A 55 12.36 -2.12 6.79
C LYS A 55 13.05 -3.19 5.94
N ARG A 56 14.19 -3.69 6.42
CA ARG A 56 15.06 -4.62 5.67
C ARG A 56 14.42 -5.97 5.38
N GLU A 57 13.46 -6.41 6.17
CA GLU A 57 12.75 -7.69 6.01
C GLU A 57 11.77 -7.66 4.83
N GLU A 58 11.50 -6.47 4.27
CA GLU A 58 10.58 -6.28 3.16
C GLU A 58 11.23 -6.39 1.78
N VAL A 59 12.53 -6.75 1.72
CA VAL A 59 13.26 -6.97 0.47
C VAL A 59 13.87 -8.38 0.43
N SER A 60 14.08 -8.91 -0.78
CA SER A 60 14.70 -10.22 -0.97
C SER A 60 16.20 -10.26 -0.68
N ASN A 61 16.86 -9.09 -0.63
CA ASN A 61 18.28 -8.96 -0.30
C ASN A 61 18.47 -7.95 0.83
N PRO A 62 18.29 -8.36 2.09
CA PRO A 62 18.37 -7.49 3.26
C PRO A 62 19.76 -6.92 3.52
N ASP A 63 20.83 -7.51 2.97
CA ASP A 63 22.21 -7.06 3.21
C ASP A 63 22.56 -5.81 2.39
N HIS A 64 21.86 -5.60 1.28
CA HIS A 64 21.98 -4.40 0.45
C HIS A 64 20.87 -3.37 0.77
N PHE A 65 20.19 -3.51 1.90
CA PHE A 65 19.18 -2.57 2.35
C PHE A 65 19.82 -1.33 2.96
N GLU A 66 19.33 -0.18 2.54
CA GLU A 66 19.79 1.12 3.04
C GLU A 66 18.60 1.87 3.67
N ALA A 67 18.62 2.04 5.00
CA ALA A 67 17.50 2.64 5.75
C ALA A 67 17.16 4.07 5.28
N HIS A 68 18.14 4.83 4.78
CA HIS A 68 17.88 6.18 4.27
C HIS A 68 16.91 6.18 3.08
N ARG A 69 16.80 5.08 2.30
CA ARG A 69 15.92 4.98 1.13
C ARG A 69 14.44 4.93 1.49
N CYS A 70 14.10 4.48 2.70
CA CYS A 70 12.73 4.48 3.23
C CYS A 70 12.47 5.54 4.30
N SER A 71 13.49 6.25 4.77
CA SER A 71 13.40 7.27 5.84
C SER A 71 12.21 8.22 5.66
N ARG A 72 12.09 8.85 4.47
CA ARG A 72 11.02 9.81 4.17
C ARG A 72 9.63 9.21 4.18
N PHE A 73 9.51 7.95 3.78
CA PHE A 73 8.22 7.26 3.83
C PHE A 73 7.86 6.94 5.28
N ASN A 74 8.82 6.45 6.07
CA ASN A 74 8.62 6.17 7.49
C ASN A 74 8.32 7.44 8.30
N GLU A 75 9.02 8.54 8.02
CA GLU A 75 8.75 9.88 8.59
C GLU A 75 7.32 10.30 8.29
N TRP A 76 6.89 10.24 7.04
CA TRP A 76 5.52 10.58 6.67
C TRP A 76 4.48 9.69 7.36
N THR A 77 4.68 8.37 7.40
CA THR A 77 3.75 7.47 8.11
C THR A 77 3.68 7.79 9.61
N PHE A 78 4.80 8.20 10.20
CA PHE A 78 4.86 8.56 11.60
C PHE A 78 4.16 9.90 11.87
N ASP A 79 4.49 10.94 11.09
CA ASP A 79 3.91 12.28 11.19
C ASP A 79 2.38 12.27 11.03
N GLU A 80 1.88 11.45 10.10
CA GLU A 80 0.44 11.30 9.84
C GLU A 80 -0.24 10.25 10.74
N ALA A 81 0.50 9.64 11.67
CA ALA A 81 0.04 8.56 12.55
C ALA A 81 -0.65 7.41 11.78
N MET A 82 -0.10 7.07 10.61
CA MET A 82 -0.59 6.02 9.74
C MET A 82 0.01 4.66 10.13
N ILE A 83 -0.88 3.70 10.35
CA ILE A 83 -0.57 2.35 10.81
C ILE A 83 -0.66 1.40 9.63
N ASP A 84 0.39 0.59 9.41
CA ASP A 84 0.34 -0.54 8.47
C ASP A 84 -0.57 -1.63 9.02
N LEU A 85 -1.66 -1.94 8.28
CA LEU A 85 -2.59 -3.00 8.65
C LEU A 85 -2.01 -4.43 8.52
N GLY A 86 -0.80 -4.54 7.98
CA GLY A 86 -0.17 -5.83 7.70
C GLY A 86 -0.82 -6.51 6.50
N PHE A 87 -0.65 -7.82 6.40
CA PHE A 87 -1.22 -8.62 5.31
C PHE A 87 -1.19 -10.12 5.63
N ILE A 88 -1.99 -10.88 4.90
CA ILE A 88 -1.98 -12.34 4.82
C ILE A 88 -1.64 -12.73 3.38
N GLY A 89 -0.74 -13.69 3.19
CA GLY A 89 -0.36 -14.21 1.87
C GLY A 89 1.09 -13.88 1.49
N GLN A 90 1.33 -13.56 0.22
CA GLN A 90 2.69 -13.38 -0.30
C GLN A 90 3.40 -12.17 0.31
N CYS A 91 4.65 -12.34 0.76
CA CYS A 91 5.43 -11.26 1.36
C CYS A 91 5.83 -10.16 0.37
N PHE A 92 6.23 -10.55 -0.84
CA PHE A 92 6.62 -9.60 -1.89
C PHE A 92 5.46 -9.35 -2.84
N THR A 93 5.14 -8.07 -3.03
CA THR A 93 4.12 -7.58 -3.96
C THR A 93 4.73 -7.06 -5.27
N TRP A 94 6.06 -6.97 -5.31
CA TRP A 94 6.83 -6.75 -6.52
C TRP A 94 7.97 -7.76 -6.61
N LYS A 95 8.15 -8.36 -7.78
CA LYS A 95 9.23 -9.32 -8.06
C LYS A 95 9.82 -9.07 -9.45
N ARG A 96 11.12 -9.33 -9.59
CA ARG A 96 11.84 -9.33 -10.86
C ARG A 96 12.85 -10.48 -10.86
N GLY A 97 13.03 -11.09 -12.02
CA GLY A 97 13.90 -12.27 -12.18
C GLY A 97 13.16 -13.56 -11.88
N THR A 98 13.50 -14.61 -12.61
CA THR A 98 12.86 -15.93 -12.52
C THR A 98 13.78 -16.99 -11.93
N ASP A 99 15.07 -16.70 -11.87
CA ASP A 99 16.14 -17.55 -11.39
C ASP A 99 16.67 -17.05 -10.03
N ASN A 100 17.16 -17.97 -9.20
CA ASN A 100 17.60 -17.69 -7.84
C ASN A 100 18.74 -16.65 -7.76
N VAL A 101 19.49 -16.45 -8.85
CA VAL A 101 20.63 -15.53 -8.91
C VAL A 101 20.16 -14.08 -9.12
N ASN A 102 19.17 -13.86 -9.98
CA ASN A 102 18.71 -12.51 -10.32
C ASN A 102 17.41 -12.11 -9.62
N PHE A 103 16.90 -12.94 -8.72
CA PHE A 103 15.66 -12.69 -8.00
C PHE A 103 15.77 -11.43 -7.13
N LYS A 104 14.88 -10.47 -7.41
CA LYS A 104 14.65 -9.28 -6.61
C LYS A 104 13.18 -9.24 -6.22
N GLY A 105 12.91 -9.14 -4.93
CA GLY A 105 11.57 -9.02 -4.36
C GLY A 105 11.49 -7.82 -3.42
N ALA A 106 10.33 -7.16 -3.40
CA ALA A 106 10.03 -6.11 -2.44
C ALA A 106 8.54 -6.09 -2.10
N ARG A 107 8.19 -5.69 -0.87
CA ARG A 107 6.81 -5.33 -0.50
C ARG A 107 6.62 -3.84 -0.74
N LEU A 108 5.97 -3.49 -1.86
CA LEU A 108 5.73 -2.09 -2.25
C LEU A 108 4.26 -1.69 -2.08
N ASP A 109 3.36 -2.66 -2.19
CA ASP A 109 1.94 -2.46 -2.04
C ASP A 109 1.55 -2.64 -0.58
N ARG A 110 0.80 -1.67 -0.05
CA ARG A 110 0.49 -1.57 1.38
C ARG A 110 -0.92 -1.00 1.57
N VAL A 111 -1.47 -1.25 2.76
CA VAL A 111 -2.67 -0.59 3.23
C VAL A 111 -2.35 0.03 4.58
N LEU A 112 -2.47 1.34 4.63
CA LEU A 112 -2.21 2.16 5.80
C LEU A 112 -3.53 2.75 6.29
N CYS A 113 -3.73 2.85 7.59
CA CYS A 113 -4.91 3.49 8.15
C CYS A 113 -4.56 4.37 9.35
N SER A 114 -5.40 5.36 9.60
CA SER A 114 -5.33 6.15 10.83
C SER A 114 -5.90 5.37 12.01
N ILE A 115 -5.59 5.80 13.24
CA ILE A 115 -6.03 5.12 14.47
C ILE A 115 -7.56 5.08 14.62
N ASP A 116 -8.23 6.19 14.28
CA ASP A 116 -9.69 6.33 14.28
C ASP A 116 -10.39 5.43 13.24
N TRP A 117 -9.67 4.96 12.21
CA TRP A 117 -10.16 3.89 11.33
C TRP A 117 -10.13 2.54 12.02
N LEU A 118 -9.02 2.22 12.69
CA LEU A 118 -8.78 0.93 13.32
C LEU A 118 -9.78 0.69 14.47
N ASP A 119 -10.07 1.72 15.26
CA ASP A 119 -11.05 1.66 16.35
C ASP A 119 -12.45 1.28 15.84
N ARG A 120 -12.81 1.71 14.63
CA ARG A 120 -14.11 1.45 14.02
C ARG A 120 -14.16 0.13 13.25
N ASN A 121 -13.04 -0.27 12.64
CA ASN A 121 -12.97 -1.41 11.74
C ASN A 121 -11.94 -2.44 12.21
N THR A 122 -12.09 -2.91 13.46
CA THR A 122 -11.15 -3.82 14.12
C THR A 122 -10.96 -5.18 13.42
N LYS A 123 -11.90 -5.57 12.55
CA LYS A 123 -11.86 -6.79 11.74
C LYS A 123 -11.36 -6.55 10.31
N THR A 124 -10.66 -5.45 10.06
CA THR A 124 -10.07 -5.20 8.75
C THR A 124 -8.92 -6.18 8.49
N GLU A 125 -8.99 -6.87 7.36
CA GLU A 125 -7.94 -7.78 6.90
C GLU A 125 -7.44 -7.36 5.53
N VAL A 126 -6.13 -7.48 5.33
CA VAL A 126 -5.48 -7.27 4.04
C VAL A 126 -4.94 -8.60 3.55
N ARG A 127 -5.21 -8.95 2.29
CA ARG A 127 -4.76 -10.20 1.67
C ARG A 127 -4.02 -9.91 0.38
N HIS A 128 -2.79 -10.38 0.27
CA HIS A 128 -2.05 -10.38 -0.98
C HIS A 128 -2.45 -11.63 -1.77
N LEU A 129 -3.17 -11.43 -2.87
CA LEU A 129 -3.63 -12.51 -3.72
C LEU A 129 -2.51 -12.93 -4.68
N ALA A 130 -2.16 -14.22 -4.64
CA ALA A 130 -1.28 -14.82 -5.62
C ALA A 130 -2.05 -14.99 -6.94
N SER A 131 -1.78 -14.16 -7.94
CA SER A 131 -2.25 -14.40 -9.31
C SER A 131 -1.06 -14.50 -10.25
N SER A 132 -1.12 -15.47 -11.18
CA SER A 132 -0.05 -15.75 -12.15
C SER A 132 0.24 -14.60 -13.12
N LYS A 133 -0.63 -13.58 -13.18
CA LYS A 133 -0.49 -12.43 -14.08
C LYS A 133 -0.34 -11.10 -13.37
N TYR A 134 -0.73 -10.99 -12.10
CA TYR A 134 -0.79 -9.72 -11.38
C TYR A 134 -0.61 -9.92 -9.87
N ASP A 135 0.26 -9.14 -9.24
CA ASP A 135 0.24 -8.98 -7.80
C ASP A 135 -1.01 -8.12 -7.46
N GLN A 136 -1.92 -8.63 -6.63
CA GLN A 136 -3.19 -7.97 -6.28
C GLN A 136 -3.34 -7.89 -4.76
N ILE A 137 -3.70 -6.70 -4.26
CA ILE A 137 -4.14 -6.54 -2.88
C ILE A 137 -5.66 -6.65 -2.83
N LEU A 138 -6.17 -7.48 -1.92
CA LEU A 138 -7.56 -7.52 -1.52
C LEU A 138 -7.67 -6.95 -0.10
N ILE A 139 -8.57 -5.99 0.08
CA ILE A 139 -8.92 -5.43 1.39
C ILE A 139 -10.29 -5.99 1.77
N SER A 140 -10.39 -6.61 2.94
CA SER A 140 -11.66 -7.09 3.49
C SER A 140 -11.99 -6.27 4.72
N LEU A 141 -13.12 -5.56 4.69
CA LEU A 141 -13.63 -4.81 5.82
C LEU A 141 -14.67 -5.69 6.53
N GLY A 142 -14.43 -6.02 7.80
CA GLY A 142 -15.39 -6.79 8.60
C GLY A 142 -16.33 -5.87 9.39
N ASP A 143 -17.65 -6.01 9.21
CA ASP A 143 -18.67 -5.39 10.05
C ASP A 143 -19.28 -6.42 11.04
N GLN A 144 -19.82 -5.94 12.16
CA GLN A 144 -20.61 -6.71 13.15
C GLN A 144 -21.91 -7.28 12.54
N SER A 145 -22.37 -6.75 11.40
CA SER A 145 -23.57 -7.18 10.67
C SER A 145 -23.26 -7.62 9.24
N GLY A 146 -22.66 -8.80 9.09
CA GLY A 146 -22.45 -9.43 7.78
C GLY A 146 -21.26 -8.88 7.01
N THR A 147 -20.41 -9.77 6.52
CA THR A 147 -19.16 -9.45 5.83
C THR A 147 -19.42 -8.69 4.51
N LYS A 148 -19.28 -7.36 4.50
CA LYS A 148 -19.20 -6.58 3.26
C LYS A 148 -17.77 -6.65 2.71
N ARG A 149 -17.56 -7.50 1.71
CA ARG A 149 -16.27 -7.59 1.00
C ARG A 149 -16.14 -6.44 0.01
N VAL A 150 -15.24 -5.48 0.26
CA VAL A 150 -14.93 -4.41 -0.70
C VAL A 150 -13.64 -4.76 -1.43
N GLY A 151 -13.75 -5.46 -2.57
CA GLY A 151 -12.60 -5.77 -3.39
C GLY A 151 -12.09 -4.54 -4.13
N LEU A 152 -10.94 -4.00 -3.71
CA LEU A 152 -10.27 -2.90 -4.40
C LEU A 152 -9.11 -3.43 -5.23
N ASN A 153 -9.26 -3.39 -6.56
CA ASN A 153 -8.21 -3.78 -7.49
C ASN A 153 -7.34 -2.56 -7.79
N ILE A 154 -6.25 -2.40 -7.05
CA ILE A 154 -5.30 -1.30 -7.26
C ILE A 154 -4.23 -1.81 -8.24
N LYS A 155 -4.29 -1.38 -9.51
CA LYS A 155 -3.27 -1.67 -10.52
C LYS A 155 -2.67 -0.39 -11.08
N GLY A 156 -1.35 -0.39 -11.21
CA GLY A 156 -0.61 0.73 -11.79
C GLY A 156 0.61 0.37 -12.65
N ARG A 157 0.85 -0.87 -13.11
CA ARG A 157 1.89 -1.11 -14.13
C ARG A 157 1.46 -2.04 -15.24
N GLY A 158 1.51 -1.51 -16.47
CA GLY A 158 1.61 -2.30 -17.68
C GLY A 158 2.93 -3.06 -17.68
N SER A 159 2.85 -4.34 -18.01
CA SER A 159 4.00 -5.15 -18.38
C SER A 159 4.78 -4.46 -19.51
N HIS A 160 6.07 -4.19 -19.29
CA HIS A 160 6.98 -3.94 -20.41
C HIS A 160 6.95 -5.17 -21.32
N ILE A 161 6.52 -4.97 -22.56
CA ILE A 161 6.67 -5.91 -23.66
C ILE A 161 8.18 -6.13 -23.83
N PRO A 162 8.69 -7.37 -23.89
CA PRO A 162 10.06 -7.60 -24.34
C PRO A 162 10.11 -7.18 -25.81
N THR A 163 10.86 -6.13 -26.13
CA THR A 163 11.26 -5.86 -27.51
C THR A 163 12.14 -7.02 -27.96
N SER A 164 11.57 -7.94 -28.72
CA SER A 164 12.33 -8.88 -29.53
C SER A 164 13.00 -8.09 -30.65
N SER A 165 14.29 -7.84 -30.50
CA SER A 165 15.16 -7.43 -31.60
C SER A 165 15.65 -8.67 -32.34
N THR A 166 15.17 -8.84 -33.56
CA THR A 166 15.87 -9.46 -34.69
C THR A 166 15.57 -8.65 -35.92
#